data_AF-A0A7X8YGW6-F1
#
_entry.id   AF-A0A7X8YGW6-F1
#
_cell.length_a   1.000
_cell.length_b   1.000
_cell.length_c   1.000
_cell.angle_alpha   90.00
_cell.angle_beta   90.00
_cell.angle_gamma   90.00
#
_symmetry.space_group_name_H-M   'P 1'
#
loop_
_entity.id
_entity.type
_entity.pdbx_description
1 polymer ?
#
loop_
_entity_poly.entity_id
_entity_poly.type
_entity_poly.pdbx_seq_one_letter_code
_entity_poly.pdbx_strand_id
1 'polypeptide(L)'
;MKKTIQWSGIVGGVLVLCLLSLALGLTTAQVWYLWPLEVLNGITFSLAFGLGFPVWLSYTTASVILVGIFYLGYRLGTAVARYFYR
;
A
#
# COMPACT_ATOMS: atom_id res chain seq x y z
N MET A 1 -7.01 -8.86 24.61
CA MET A 1 -7.34 -7.61 23.90
C MET A 1 -6.22 -7.04 23.04
N LYS A 2 -4.93 -7.05 23.44
CA LYS A 2 -3.83 -6.58 22.55
C LYS A 2 -3.77 -7.31 21.20
N LYS A 3 -3.98 -8.64 21.19
CA LYS A 3 -3.97 -9.47 19.99
C LYS A 3 -5.06 -9.05 18.97
N THR A 4 -6.29 -8.80 19.40
CA THR A 4 -7.39 -8.38 18.51
C THR A 4 -7.12 -7.01 17.87
N ILE A 5 -6.57 -6.05 18.62
CA ILE A 5 -6.18 -4.74 18.08
C ILE A 5 -5.08 -4.88 17.02
N GLN A 6 -4.09 -5.77 17.23
CA GLN A 6 -3.03 -6.03 16.26
C GLN A 6 -3.57 -6.63 14.96
N TRP A 7 -4.52 -7.58 15.04
CA TRP A 7 -5.18 -8.15 13.87
C TRP A 7 -5.98 -7.10 13.09
N SER A 8 -6.72 -6.22 13.77
CA SER A 8 -7.42 -5.11 13.10
C SER A 8 -6.46 -4.16 12.38
N GLY A 9 -5.26 -3.94 12.93
CA GLY A 9 -4.20 -3.21 12.25
C GLY A 9 -3.76 -3.91 10.96
N ILE A 10 -3.44 -5.20 11.01
CA ILE A 10 -3.00 -5.95 9.82
C ILE A 10 -4.08 -5.92 8.74
N VAL A 11 -5.34 -6.16 9.13
CA VAL A 11 -6.48 -6.10 8.20
C VAL A 11 -6.61 -4.69 7.60
N GLY A 12 -6.47 -3.64 8.40
CA GLY A 12 -6.47 -2.27 7.90
C GLY A 12 -5.36 -1.99 6.89
N GLY A 13 -4.13 -2.41 7.18
CA GLY A 13 -2.99 -2.27 6.27
C GLY A 13 -3.19 -3.02 4.95
N VAL A 14 -3.65 -4.27 5.01
CA VAL A 14 -3.92 -5.09 3.82
C VAL A 14 -5.06 -4.49 3.00
N LEU A 15 -6.15 -4.05 3.63
CA LEU A 15 -7.26 -3.40 2.94
C LEU A 15 -6.82 -2.15 2.18
N VAL A 16 -5.98 -1.31 2.79
CA VAL A 16 -5.45 -0.11 2.12
C VAL A 16 -4.61 -0.49 0.90
N LEU A 17 -3.76 -1.53 0.99
CA LEU A 17 -2.98 -2.02 -0.16
C LEU A 17 -3.88 -2.61 -1.26
N CYS A 18 -4.93 -3.37 -0.88
CA CYS A 18 -5.92 -3.88 -1.83
C CYS A 18 -6.67 -2.74 -2.53
N LEU A 19 -7.09 -1.71 -1.80
CA LEU A 19 -7.76 -0.54 -2.35
C LEU A 19 -6.85 0.27 -3.28
N LEU A 20 -5.58 0.45 -2.91
CA LEU A 20 -4.58 1.08 -3.76
C LEU A 20 -4.41 0.28 -5.06
N SER A 21 -4.33 -1.05 -4.95
CA SER A 21 -4.15 -1.95 -6.09
C SER A 21 -5.39 -1.98 -7.00
N LEU A 22 -6.59 -1.89 -6.43
CA LEU A 22 -7.82 -1.73 -7.18
C LEU A 22 -7.87 -0.37 -7.89
N ALA A 23 -7.56 0.73 -7.19
CA ALA A 23 -7.63 2.07 -7.75
C ALA A 23 -6.71 2.26 -8.96
N LEU A 24 -5.50 1.68 -8.90
CA LEU A 24 -4.53 1.76 -10.00
C LEU A 24 -4.72 0.63 -11.02
N GLY A 25 -5.05 -0.58 -10.59
CA GLY A 25 -5.26 -1.73 -11.48
C GLY A 25 -6.55 -1.64 -12.32
N LEU A 26 -7.57 -0.91 -11.86
CA LEU A 26 -8.76 -0.61 -12.69
C LEU A 26 -8.42 0.23 -13.93
N THR A 27 -7.27 0.90 -13.95
CA THR A 27 -6.82 1.68 -15.11
C THR A 27 -6.11 0.82 -16.16
N THR A 28 -5.80 -0.44 -15.83
CA THR A 28 -5.05 -1.36 -16.70
C THR A 28 -5.94 -2.52 -17.13
N ALA A 29 -5.82 -2.96 -18.39
CA ALA A 29 -6.56 -4.11 -18.91
C ALA A 29 -5.95 -5.47 -18.49
N GLN A 30 -5.01 -5.47 -17.53
CA GLN A 30 -4.30 -6.67 -17.11
C GLN A 30 -5.11 -7.54 -16.15
N VAL A 31 -4.68 -8.80 -16.04
CA VAL A 31 -5.29 -9.78 -15.15
C VAL A 31 -5.04 -9.39 -13.69
N TRP A 32 -6.07 -9.55 -12.85
CA TRP A 32 -6.12 -9.10 -11.46
C TRP A 32 -4.93 -9.51 -10.56
N TYR A 33 -4.27 -10.64 -10.84
CA TYR A 33 -3.11 -11.10 -10.06
C TYR A 33 -1.80 -10.34 -10.39
N LEU A 34 -1.75 -9.59 -11.49
CA LEU A 34 -0.60 -8.77 -11.90
C LEU A 34 -0.67 -7.34 -11.36
N TRP A 35 -1.84 -6.91 -10.87
CA TRP A 35 -2.06 -5.54 -10.38
C TRP A 35 -1.07 -5.08 -9.30
N PRO A 36 -0.63 -5.91 -8.33
CA PRO A 36 0.38 -5.46 -7.36
C PRO A 36 1.71 -5.08 -8.03
N LEU A 37 2.09 -5.79 -9.09
CA LEU A 37 3.30 -5.50 -9.86
C LEU A 37 3.14 -4.22 -10.68
N GLU A 38 1.96 -4.01 -11.28
CA GLU A 38 1.64 -2.78 -12.00
C GLU A 38 1.63 -1.56 -11.08
N VAL A 39 1.08 -1.67 -9.87
CA VAL A 39 1.13 -0.59 -8.88
C VAL A 39 2.57 -0.20 -8.59
N LEU A 40 3.44 -1.18 -8.35
CA LEU A 40 4.84 -0.94 -8.07
C LEU A 40 5.56 -0.32 -9.27
N ASN A 41 5.29 -0.78 -10.49
CA ASN A 41 5.82 -0.19 -11.71
C ASN A 41 5.27 1.21 -11.99
N GLY A 42 4.00 1.49 -11.72
CA GLY A 42 3.37 2.80 -11.91
C GLY A 42 3.92 3.85 -10.93
N ILE A 43 4.14 3.46 -9.67
CA ILE A 43 4.83 4.30 -8.68
C ILE A 43 6.28 4.52 -9.12
N THR A 44 7.01 3.45 -9.48
CA THR A 44 8.40 3.53 -9.94
C THR A 44 8.55 4.40 -11.18
N PHE A 45 7.65 4.29 -12.15
CA PHE A 45 7.58 5.11 -13.35
C PHE A 45 7.36 6.58 -12.99
N SER A 46 6.41 6.87 -12.09
CA SER A 46 6.15 8.23 -11.62
C SER A 46 7.35 8.83 -10.89
N LEU A 47 8.12 8.04 -10.14
CA LEU A 47 9.35 8.49 -9.50
C LEU A 47 10.51 8.68 -10.48
N ALA A 48 10.69 7.77 -11.43
CA ALA A 48 11.77 7.86 -12.42
C ALA A 48 11.55 9.00 -13.41
N PHE A 49 10.33 9.12 -13.96
CA PHE A 49 10.01 10.12 -14.99
C PHE A 49 9.44 11.42 -14.42
N GLY A 50 8.79 11.40 -13.26
CA GLY A 50 8.26 12.60 -12.61
C GLY A 50 9.29 13.33 -11.75
N LEU A 51 10.07 12.60 -10.95
CA LEU A 51 11.12 13.17 -10.07
C LEU A 51 12.53 13.07 -10.64
N GLY A 52 12.73 12.36 -11.77
CA GLY A 52 14.03 12.21 -12.42
C GLY A 52 14.98 11.24 -11.70
N PHE A 53 14.49 10.38 -10.81
CA PHE A 53 15.34 9.42 -10.12
C PHE A 53 15.85 8.32 -11.05
N PRO A 54 17.08 7.81 -10.82
CA PRO A 54 17.58 6.68 -11.56
C PRO A 54 16.75 5.43 -11.22
N VAL A 55 16.51 4.58 -12.22
CA VAL A 55 15.52 3.48 -12.17
C VAL A 55 15.66 2.60 -10.92
N TRP A 56 16.90 2.25 -10.55
CA TRP A 56 17.20 1.45 -9.36
C TRP A 56 16.74 2.13 -8.06
N LEU A 57 16.95 3.44 -7.92
CA LEU A 57 16.53 4.21 -6.75
C LEU A 57 15.00 4.35 -6.72
N SER A 58 14.35 4.49 -7.87
CA SER A 58 12.89 4.56 -7.97
C SER A 58 12.22 3.29 -7.47
N TYR A 59 12.76 2.11 -7.78
CA TYR A 59 12.24 0.83 -7.27
C TYR A 59 12.37 0.72 -5.74
N THR A 60 13.51 1.14 -5.19
CA THR A 60 13.70 1.15 -3.72
C THR A 60 12.72 2.11 -3.04
N THR A 61 12.56 3.31 -3.60
CA THR A 61 11.68 4.35 -3.03
C THR A 61 10.21 3.94 -3.16
N ALA A 62 9.80 3.37 -4.29
CA ALA A 62 8.46 2.84 -4.48
C ALA A 62 8.13 1.75 -3.45
N SER A 63 9.08 0.87 -3.16
CA SER A 63 8.92 -0.17 -2.14
C SER A 63 8.75 0.44 -0.74
N VAL A 64 9.55 1.46 -0.40
CA VAL A 64 9.42 2.20 0.87
C VAL A 64 8.06 2.89 0.97
N ILE A 65 7.56 3.49 -0.11
CA ILE A 65 6.24 4.12 -0.15
C ILE A 65 5.14 3.10 0.10
N LEU A 66 5.18 1.92 -0.53
CA LEU A 66 4.19 0.86 -0.30
C LEU A 66 4.19 0.37 1.16
N VAL A 67 5.37 0.20 1.76
CA VAL A 67 5.49 -0.12 3.18
C VAL A 67 4.93 1.01 4.06
N GLY A 68 5.19 2.27 3.69
CA GLY A 68 4.64 3.44 4.37
C GLY A 68 3.11 3.49 4.33
N ILE A 69 2.52 3.23 3.16
CA ILE A 69 1.07 3.15 2.96
C ILE A 69 0.47 2.02 3.82
N PHE A 70 1.11 0.85 3.82
CA PHE A 70 0.69 -0.25 4.70
C PHE A 70 0.74 0.14 6.18
N TYR A 71 1.82 0.80 6.61
CA TYR A 71 1.97 1.26 7.99
C TYR A 71 0.89 2.28 8.39
N LEU A 72 0.52 3.19 7.48
CA LEU A 72 -0.59 4.13 7.70
C LEU A 72 -1.92 3.39 7.84
N GLY A 73 -2.21 2.43 6.97
CA GLY A 73 -3.40 1.58 7.08
C GLY A 73 -3.41 0.76 8.39
N TYR A 74 -2.25 0.27 8.81
CA TYR A 74 -2.09 -0.42 10.09
C TYR A 74 -2.37 0.49 11.29
N ARG A 75 -1.82 1.71 11.29
CA ARG A 75 -2.08 2.72 12.32
C ARG A 75 -3.56 3.09 12.39
N LEU A 76 -4.21 3.27 11.26
CA LEU A 76 -5.65 3.55 11.21
C LEU A 76 -6.48 2.38 11.74
N GLY A 77 -6.20 1.15 11.28
CA GLY A 77 -6.90 -0.05 11.75
C GLY A 77 -6.74 -0.29 13.25
N THR A 78 -5.53 -0.08 13.79
CA THR A 78 -5.29 -0.17 15.24
C THR A 78 -5.95 0.97 16.03
N ALA A 79 -6.01 2.18 15.48
CA ALA A 79 -6.67 3.32 16.12
C ALA A 79 -8.19 3.12 16.21
N VAL A 80 -8.82 2.66 15.12
CA VAL A 80 -10.25 2.33 15.07
C VAL A 80 -10.56 1.21 16.07
N ALA A 81 -9.79 0.13 16.05
CA ALA A 81 -10.00 -0.96 17.01
C ALA A 81 -9.85 -0.49 18.45
N ARG A 82 -8.84 0.33 18.76
CA ARG A 82 -8.66 0.88 20.11
C ARG A 82 -9.83 1.76 20.55
N TYR A 83 -10.45 2.49 19.62
CA TYR A 83 -11.65 3.29 19.91
C TYR A 83 -12.86 2.41 20.25
N PHE A 84 -13.09 1.34 19.50
CA PHE A 84 -14.21 0.41 19.73
C PHE A 84 -14.05 -0.46 20.99
N TYR A 85 -12.82 -0.83 21.35
CA TYR A 85 -12.52 -1.65 22.54
C TYR A 85 -12.18 -0.81 23.79
N ARG A 86 -12.51 0.49 23.77
CA ARG A 86 -12.38 1.38 24.92
C ARG A 86 -13.57 1.22 25.85
#